data_AF-A0A7S0KTK5-F1
#
_entry.id   AF-A0A7S0KTK5-F1
#
_cell.length_a   1.000
_cell.length_b   1.000
_cell.length_c   1.000
_cell.angle_alpha   90.00
_cell.angle_beta   90.00
_cell.angle_gamma   90.00
#
_symmetry.space_group_name_H-M   'P 1'
#
loop_
_entity.id
_entity.type
_entity.pdbx_description
1 polymer ?
#
loop_
_entity_poly.entity_id
_entity_poly.type
_entity_poly.pdbx_seq_one_letter_code
_entity_poly.pdbx_strand_id
1 'polypeptide(L)'
;EVAEDVGVASSGGVGVHRVDPPLAPGRLRDLHVLPRWTLDENDGLAAGDGAVGRPAAAFGAGATDASSFAPARDAPIDAFPLPLASDPSPPPASDPALCPPPPPLTVEEVDAAWAAMSARPMDASIDGLLAASESWVACDDASCGKWRRVPAVVALRISDAEPWFCSHSRDVRHDSCAAPQELCDDEIDRRVNAAAALQLRAAIEEGKIKRKRELDKAYRERKKARLAKERREARIAAGLPPDSPP
;
A
#
# COMPACT_ATOMS: atom_id res chain seq x y z
N GLU A 1 9.57 59.94 -70.74
CA GLU A 1 10.16 60.31 -69.44
C GLU A 1 10.29 59.04 -68.60
N VAL A 2 11.52 58.55 -68.44
CA VAL A 2 12.24 58.32 -67.14
C VAL A 2 11.60 57.18 -66.33
N ALA A 3 12.25 56.11 -65.87
CA ALA A 3 13.58 55.50 -65.98
C ALA A 3 13.46 54.10 -65.31
N GLU A 4 14.35 53.16 -65.67
CA GLU A 4 15.06 52.18 -64.80
C GLU A 4 14.22 51.22 -63.91
N ASP A 5 14.57 49.96 -63.65
CA ASP A 5 15.86 49.28 -63.61
C ASP A 5 15.66 47.74 -63.67
N VAL A 6 16.71 47.02 -64.08
CA VAL A 6 16.81 45.56 -64.15
C VAL A 6 17.45 45.02 -62.88
N GLY A 7 16.93 43.95 -62.28
CA GLY A 7 17.59 43.29 -61.14
C GLY A 7 17.26 41.81 -60.99
N VAL A 8 18.24 40.96 -61.32
CA VAL A 8 18.28 39.51 -61.09
C VAL A 8 19.08 39.21 -59.82
N ALA A 9 18.58 38.31 -58.94
CA ALA A 9 19.32 37.45 -58.01
C ALA A 9 18.32 36.46 -57.38
N SER A 10 18.32 35.15 -57.66
CA SER A 10 19.23 34.06 -57.24
C SER A 10 19.20 33.70 -55.74
N SER A 11 18.83 32.42 -55.51
CA SER A 11 19.27 31.48 -54.46
C SER A 11 18.86 31.67 -52.99
N GLY A 12 18.30 30.61 -52.39
CA GLY A 12 18.28 30.41 -50.94
C GLY A 12 17.23 29.41 -50.46
N GLY A 13 17.55 28.11 -50.49
CA GLY A 13 16.76 27.09 -49.80
C GLY A 13 17.05 27.06 -48.30
N VAL A 14 16.01 26.90 -47.48
CA VAL A 14 16.07 26.51 -46.06
C VAL A 14 14.76 25.71 -45.84
N GLY A 15 14.78 24.39 -45.69
CA GLY A 15 15.25 23.71 -44.49
C GLY A 15 14.08 23.55 -43.51
N VAL A 16 13.13 22.65 -43.80
CA VAL A 16 12.04 22.31 -42.87
C VAL A 16 12.64 21.45 -41.76
N HIS A 17 13.01 22.07 -40.64
CA HIS A 17 13.41 21.35 -39.44
C HIS A 17 12.17 20.69 -38.82
N ARG A 18 12.07 19.37 -39.03
CA ARG A 18 11.22 18.48 -38.27
C ARG A 18 11.77 18.46 -36.83
N VAL A 19 11.03 19.04 -35.90
CA VAL A 19 11.33 18.92 -34.47
C VAL A 19 10.61 17.66 -34.00
N ASP A 20 11.37 16.57 -33.82
CA ASP A 20 10.87 15.38 -33.15
C ASP A 20 10.58 15.71 -31.68
N PRO A 21 9.39 15.41 -31.14
CA PRO A 21 9.14 15.55 -29.71
C PRO A 21 9.95 14.51 -28.93
N PRO A 22 10.47 14.87 -27.74
CA PRO A 22 11.28 13.97 -26.94
C PRO A 22 10.45 12.76 -26.48
N LEU A 23 11.06 11.57 -26.58
CA LEU A 23 10.52 10.31 -26.05
C LEU A 23 10.02 10.51 -24.62
N ALA A 24 8.74 10.25 -24.40
CA ALA A 24 8.18 10.18 -23.06
C ALA A 24 8.85 9.02 -22.29
N PRO A 25 9.37 9.25 -21.06
CA PRO A 25 9.81 8.16 -20.21
C PRO A 25 8.61 7.29 -19.82
N GLY A 26 8.77 5.97 -19.93
CA GLY A 26 7.74 4.99 -19.62
C GLY A 26 7.12 5.26 -18.24
N ARG A 27 5.81 5.55 -18.23
CA ARG A 27 5.03 5.63 -16.99
C ARG A 27 4.73 4.21 -16.53
N LEU A 28 5.33 3.87 -15.40
CA LEU A 28 4.93 2.72 -14.61
C LEU A 28 3.47 2.94 -14.17
N ARG A 29 2.62 1.93 -14.38
CA ARG A 29 1.22 1.93 -13.99
C ARG A 29 1.15 1.91 -12.46
N ASP A 30 0.99 3.06 -11.82
CA ASP A 30 0.59 3.12 -10.41
C ASP A 30 -0.92 2.89 -10.33
N LEU A 31 -1.33 1.64 -10.51
CA LEU A 31 -2.61 1.17 -10.00
C LEU A 31 -2.56 1.36 -8.47
N HIS A 32 -3.24 2.39 -7.95
CA HIS A 32 -3.54 2.48 -6.52
C HIS A 32 -4.61 1.43 -6.13
N VAL A 33 -4.34 0.17 -6.46
CA VAL A 33 -5.05 -1.00 -5.97
C VAL A 33 -4.29 -1.44 -4.75
N LEU A 34 -4.79 -1.09 -3.56
CA LEU A 34 -4.23 -1.63 -2.35
C LEU A 34 -4.42 -3.16 -2.35
N PRO A 35 -3.35 -3.95 -2.14
CA PRO A 35 -3.50 -5.37 -1.96
C PRO A 35 -4.38 -5.62 -0.73
N ARG A 36 -5.42 -6.45 -0.91
CA ARG A 36 -6.19 -6.98 0.21
C ARG A 36 -5.27 -7.92 1.00
N TRP A 37 -4.70 -7.43 2.09
CA TRP A 37 -3.85 -8.22 2.98
C TRP A 37 -4.67 -9.37 3.57
N THR A 38 -4.48 -10.58 3.05
CA THR A 38 -4.84 -11.81 3.76
C THR A 38 -3.69 -12.14 4.69
N LEU A 39 -3.93 -12.05 6.00
CA LEU A 39 -2.96 -12.55 6.99
C LEU A 39 -2.81 -14.06 6.78
N ASP A 40 -1.65 -14.49 6.28
CA ASP A 40 -1.19 -15.87 6.37
C ASP A 40 -0.80 -16.20 7.81
N GLU A 41 -1.22 -17.39 8.26
CA GLU A 41 -0.94 -17.95 9.57
C GLU A 41 0.47 -18.55 9.59
N ASN A 42 1.51 -17.75 9.78
CA ASN A 42 2.74 -18.25 10.40
C ASN A 42 3.64 -17.12 10.82
N ASP A 43 3.78 -16.90 12.13
CA ASP A 43 5.06 -16.48 12.69
C ASP A 43 5.19 -16.97 14.13
N GLY A 44 6.13 -17.89 14.28
CA GLY A 44 6.48 -18.55 15.52
C GLY A 44 7.23 -17.61 16.46
N LEU A 45 6.86 -17.76 17.73
CA LEU A 45 7.60 -17.49 18.96
C LEU A 45 9.10 -17.13 18.82
N ALA A 46 9.47 -16.00 19.42
CA ALA A 46 10.65 -15.93 20.29
C ALA A 46 10.36 -14.96 21.46
N ALA A 47 10.53 -15.48 22.67
CA ALA A 47 10.34 -14.79 23.94
C ALA A 47 11.69 -14.65 24.67
N GLY A 48 11.76 -13.65 25.56
CA GLY A 48 12.79 -13.46 26.60
C GLY A 48 13.71 -12.27 26.32
N ASP A 49 14.14 -11.45 27.27
CA ASP A 49 13.95 -11.37 28.73
C ASP A 49 14.56 -10.04 29.23
N GLY A 50 14.15 -9.55 30.41
CA GLY A 50 15.09 -8.93 31.34
C GLY A 50 15.13 -7.40 31.51
N ALA A 51 14.80 -6.97 32.74
CA ALA A 51 14.86 -5.61 33.33
C ALA A 51 16.30 -5.02 33.38
N VAL A 52 16.55 -3.72 33.63
CA VAL A 52 16.58 -2.98 34.93
C VAL A 52 16.87 -1.48 34.61
N GLY A 53 16.08 -0.50 35.05
CA GLY A 53 16.32 0.34 36.24
C GLY A 53 17.27 1.54 36.03
N ARG A 54 16.74 2.77 35.97
CA ARG A 54 17.49 4.05 36.11
C ARG A 54 16.82 4.93 37.17
N PRO A 55 17.56 5.50 38.13
CA PRO A 55 17.08 6.64 38.90
C PRO A 55 17.65 7.98 38.39
N ALA A 56 16.92 9.04 38.71
CA ALA A 56 17.17 10.43 38.36
C ALA A 56 17.90 11.20 39.49
N ALA A 57 18.71 12.20 39.11
CA ALA A 57 19.03 13.45 39.82
C ALA A 57 19.98 14.25 38.89
N ALA A 58 19.83 15.53 38.52
CA ALA A 58 19.45 16.78 39.18
C ALA A 58 20.67 17.66 39.56
N PHE A 59 20.67 18.89 39.01
CA PHE A 59 21.34 20.14 39.39
C PHE A 59 22.86 20.34 39.24
N GLY A 60 23.22 21.55 38.73
CA GLY A 60 24.48 22.22 39.07
C GLY A 60 25.04 23.15 37.98
N ALA A 61 24.78 24.46 38.12
CA ALA A 61 25.29 25.54 37.27
C ALA A 61 26.79 25.85 37.49
N GLY A 62 27.43 26.50 36.52
CA GLY A 62 28.73 27.15 36.71
C GLY A 62 29.36 27.64 35.40
N ALA A 63 29.30 28.94 35.16
CA ALA A 63 29.95 29.64 34.05
C ALA A 63 31.32 30.19 34.49
N THR A 64 32.35 30.08 33.65
CA THR A 64 33.52 30.97 33.48
C THR A 64 34.21 30.55 32.18
N ASP A 65 34.23 31.37 31.13
CA ASP A 65 35.21 32.43 30.81
C ASP A 65 36.43 31.94 30.00
N ALA A 66 36.96 32.87 29.22
CA ALA A 66 37.60 32.81 27.92
C ALA A 66 39.00 32.17 27.82
N SER A 67 39.32 31.71 26.60
CA SER A 67 40.31 32.34 25.70
C SER A 67 41.19 31.32 24.95
N SER A 68 41.17 31.47 23.62
CA SER A 68 42.13 31.07 22.58
C SER A 68 43.30 30.12 22.90
N PHE A 69 43.39 29.01 22.15
CA PHE A 69 44.63 28.63 21.45
C PHE A 69 44.34 27.69 20.26
N ALA A 70 45.13 27.83 19.20
CA ALA A 70 44.95 27.30 17.84
C ALA A 70 45.22 25.77 17.68
N PRO A 71 44.97 25.16 16.49
CA PRO A 71 44.84 23.71 16.32
C PRO A 71 46.17 22.98 16.10
N ALA A 72 46.33 21.81 16.73
CA ALA A 72 47.35 20.81 16.41
C ALA A 72 46.62 19.56 15.87
N ARG A 73 46.66 19.30 14.56
CA ARG A 73 47.63 18.43 13.84
C ARG A 73 47.67 16.98 14.36
N ASP A 74 47.09 16.13 13.52
CA ASP A 74 47.51 14.76 13.15
C ASP A 74 47.79 13.74 14.27
N ALA A 75 46.81 12.85 14.49
CA ALA A 75 47.06 11.47 14.91
C ALA A 75 46.25 10.52 14.00
N PRO A 76 46.89 9.52 13.37
CA PRO A 76 46.19 8.58 12.49
C PRO A 76 45.37 7.61 13.34
N ILE A 77 44.07 7.51 13.04
CA ILE A 77 43.23 6.46 13.62
C ILE A 77 43.60 5.18 12.87
N ASP A 78 44.36 4.30 13.53
CA ASP A 78 44.62 2.94 13.07
C ASP A 78 43.29 2.24 12.80
N ALA A 79 43.02 2.00 11.53
CA ALA A 79 41.91 1.20 11.05
C ALA A 79 42.15 -0.26 11.44
N PHE A 80 41.60 -0.68 12.57
CA PHE A 80 41.42 -2.10 12.85
C PHE A 80 40.36 -2.67 11.88
N PRO A 81 40.71 -3.64 11.02
CA PRO A 81 39.72 -4.27 10.16
C PRO A 81 38.90 -5.23 11.01
N LEU A 82 37.63 -4.89 11.24
CA LEU A 82 36.66 -5.87 11.74
C LEU A 82 36.51 -6.97 10.68
N PRO A 83 36.57 -8.26 11.06
CA PRO A 83 36.42 -9.34 10.11
C PRO A 83 35.01 -9.29 9.51
N LEU A 84 34.97 -9.21 8.18
CA LEU A 84 33.77 -9.27 7.37
C LEU A 84 33.11 -10.64 7.61
N ALA A 85 32.14 -10.70 8.52
CA ALA A 85 31.29 -11.87 8.69
C ALA A 85 30.60 -12.11 7.35
N SER A 86 30.86 -13.26 6.73
CA SER A 86 30.20 -13.68 5.52
C SER A 86 28.70 -13.73 5.75
N ASP A 87 27.98 -12.90 5.01
CA ASP A 87 26.52 -12.82 5.01
C ASP A 87 25.94 -14.21 4.70
N PRO A 88 25.08 -14.80 5.54
CA PRO A 88 24.39 -16.03 5.16
C PRO A 88 23.43 -15.70 4.01
N SER A 89 23.66 -16.37 2.88
CA SER A 89 22.83 -16.30 1.67
C SER A 89 21.33 -16.34 2.02
N PRO A 90 20.49 -15.46 1.45
CA PRO A 90 19.05 -15.49 1.69
C PRO A 90 18.49 -16.85 1.23
N PRO A 91 17.50 -17.42 1.93
CA PRO A 91 16.85 -18.64 1.47
C PRO A 91 16.29 -18.43 0.05
N PRO A 92 16.26 -19.48 -0.80
CA PRO A 92 15.66 -19.34 -2.11
C PRO A 92 14.22 -18.86 -1.93
N ALA A 93 13.89 -17.77 -2.62
CA ALA A 93 12.54 -17.21 -2.62
C ALA A 93 11.56 -18.36 -2.90
N SER A 94 10.68 -18.64 -1.95
CA SER A 94 9.53 -19.49 -2.17
C SER A 94 8.81 -18.97 -3.42
N ASP A 95 8.56 -19.86 -4.39
CA ASP A 95 7.86 -19.53 -5.63
C ASP A 95 6.62 -18.66 -5.34
N PRO A 96 6.47 -17.46 -5.95
CA PRO A 96 5.29 -16.61 -5.80
C PRO A 96 4.11 -17.12 -6.65
N ALA A 97 3.85 -18.43 -6.58
CA ALA A 97 2.76 -19.09 -7.27
C ALA A 97 2.07 -19.97 -6.21
N LEU A 98 0.80 -19.82 -5.85
CA LEU A 98 -0.35 -19.47 -6.65
C LEU A 98 -1.43 -18.94 -5.70
N CYS A 99 -1.63 -17.62 -5.60
CA CYS A 99 -3.01 -17.18 -5.39
C CYS A 99 -3.73 -17.54 -6.69
N PRO A 100 -4.71 -18.47 -6.69
CA PRO A 100 -5.48 -18.73 -7.89
C PRO A 100 -6.05 -17.38 -8.34
N PRO A 101 -5.93 -17.02 -9.64
CA PRO A 101 -6.51 -15.79 -10.13
C PRO A 101 -7.97 -15.79 -9.71
N PRO A 102 -8.48 -14.68 -9.14
CA PRO A 102 -9.85 -14.64 -8.65
C PRO A 102 -10.77 -15.10 -9.80
N PRO A 103 -11.78 -15.94 -9.54
CA PRO A 103 -12.63 -16.50 -10.59
C PRO A 103 -13.17 -15.34 -11.45
N PRO A 104 -13.21 -15.44 -12.79
CA PRO A 104 -13.65 -14.33 -13.62
C PRO A 104 -15.02 -13.84 -13.13
N LEU A 105 -15.16 -12.52 -12.94
CA LEU A 105 -16.47 -11.95 -12.62
C LEU A 105 -17.40 -12.22 -13.80
N THR A 106 -18.61 -12.64 -13.51
CA THR A 106 -19.65 -12.75 -14.52
C THR A 106 -20.01 -11.36 -15.05
N VAL A 107 -20.49 -11.30 -16.29
CA VAL A 107 -20.98 -10.03 -16.87
C VAL A 107 -22.07 -9.43 -15.98
N GLU A 108 -22.95 -10.26 -15.43
CA GLU A 108 -24.01 -9.85 -14.50
C GLU A 108 -23.48 -9.20 -13.22
N GLU A 109 -22.40 -9.73 -12.63
CA GLU A 109 -21.77 -9.12 -11.44
C GLU A 109 -21.14 -7.78 -11.77
N VAL A 110 -20.51 -7.65 -12.94
CA VAL A 110 -19.95 -6.38 -13.41
C VAL A 110 -21.07 -5.37 -13.65
N ASP A 111 -22.17 -5.78 -14.30
CA ASP A 111 -23.38 -4.98 -14.50
C ASP A 111 -23.98 -4.51 -13.18
N ALA A 112 -24.14 -5.40 -12.21
CA ALA A 112 -24.65 -5.09 -10.88
C ALA A 112 -23.72 -4.12 -10.13
N ALA A 113 -22.40 -4.29 -10.22
CA ALA A 113 -21.44 -3.41 -9.57
C ALA A 113 -21.50 -1.98 -10.13
N TRP A 114 -21.63 -1.83 -11.45
CA TRP A 114 -21.83 -0.53 -12.08
C TRP A 114 -23.18 0.09 -11.71
N ALA A 115 -24.26 -0.70 -11.68
CA ALA A 115 -25.59 -0.24 -11.29
C ALA A 115 -25.67 0.18 -9.81
N ALA A 116 -24.87 -0.43 -8.94
CA ALA A 116 -24.78 -0.09 -7.52
C ALA A 116 -23.90 1.14 -7.25
N MET A 117 -23.19 1.67 -8.25
CA MET A 117 -22.38 2.87 -8.05
C MET A 117 -23.26 4.05 -7.67
N SER A 118 -22.76 4.84 -6.73
CA SER A 118 -23.42 6.04 -6.29
C SER A 118 -23.44 7.11 -7.41
N ALA A 119 -24.42 8.02 -7.40
CA ALA A 119 -24.52 9.06 -8.43
C ALA A 119 -23.42 10.13 -8.34
N ARG A 120 -22.78 10.28 -7.18
CA ARG A 120 -21.75 11.27 -6.85
C ARG A 120 -20.56 10.52 -6.24
N PRO A 121 -19.30 10.88 -6.51
CA PRO A 121 -18.19 10.10 -5.99
C PRO A 121 -18.16 10.10 -4.46
N MET A 122 -17.95 8.93 -3.87
CA MET A 122 -17.97 8.75 -2.42
C MET A 122 -16.78 9.43 -1.72
N ASP A 123 -17.02 9.88 -0.49
CA ASP A 123 -16.04 10.53 0.37
C ASP A 123 -15.92 9.74 1.67
N ALA A 124 -14.71 9.30 2.03
CA ALA A 124 -14.46 8.53 3.24
C ALA A 124 -14.89 9.24 4.54
N SER A 125 -14.98 10.57 4.53
CA SER A 125 -15.48 11.36 5.67
C SER A 125 -17.00 11.29 5.85
N ILE A 126 -17.75 11.04 4.77
CA ILE A 126 -19.22 11.01 4.76
C ILE A 126 -19.70 9.55 4.68
N ASP A 127 -19.21 8.80 3.70
CA ASP A 127 -19.66 7.45 3.35
C ASP A 127 -18.90 6.35 4.12
N GLY A 128 -17.82 6.72 4.80
CA GLY A 128 -17.02 5.79 5.58
C GLY A 128 -16.41 4.69 4.72
N LEU A 129 -16.48 3.44 5.20
CA LEU A 129 -15.87 2.27 4.52
C LEU A 129 -16.48 2.01 3.14
N LEU A 130 -17.69 2.50 2.87
CA LEU A 130 -18.33 2.35 1.56
C LEU A 130 -17.58 3.10 0.46
N ALA A 131 -16.86 4.18 0.80
CA ALA A 131 -16.03 4.91 -0.17
C ALA A 131 -14.98 4.03 -0.85
N ALA A 132 -14.56 2.94 -0.20
CA ALA A 132 -13.61 2.00 -0.77
C ALA A 132 -14.23 0.95 -1.71
N SER A 133 -15.54 1.03 -1.97
CA SER A 133 -16.22 0.27 -3.02
C SER A 133 -16.10 0.92 -4.40
N GLU A 134 -15.64 2.17 -4.45
CA GLU A 134 -15.27 2.89 -5.67
C GLU A 134 -13.75 2.91 -5.85
N SER A 135 -13.30 3.04 -7.09
CA SER A 135 -11.90 3.14 -7.47
C SER A 135 -11.75 4.03 -8.69
N TRP A 136 -10.50 4.39 -9.02
CA TRP A 136 -10.18 5.27 -10.13
C TRP A 136 -9.16 4.63 -11.04
N VAL A 137 -9.37 4.72 -12.35
CA VAL A 137 -8.47 4.19 -13.37
C VAL A 137 -8.15 5.26 -14.40
N ALA A 138 -6.90 5.30 -14.85
CA ALA A 138 -6.44 6.25 -15.85
C ALA A 138 -6.66 5.69 -17.27
N CYS A 139 -7.07 6.55 -18.19
CA CYS A 139 -7.17 6.22 -19.60
C CYS A 139 -5.77 6.04 -20.23
N ASP A 140 -5.52 4.89 -20.84
CA ASP A 140 -4.23 4.55 -21.50
C ASP A 140 -4.04 5.20 -22.88
N ASP A 141 -5.05 5.93 -23.38
CA ASP A 141 -4.85 6.75 -24.57
C ASP A 141 -3.81 7.85 -24.30
N ALA A 142 -2.75 7.87 -25.10
CA ALA A 142 -1.58 8.73 -24.91
C ALA A 142 -1.93 10.23 -24.92
N SER A 143 -3.03 10.60 -25.58
CA SER A 143 -3.52 11.99 -25.63
C SER A 143 -4.48 12.36 -24.50
N CYS A 144 -4.96 11.37 -23.73
CA CYS A 144 -6.03 11.55 -22.77
C CYS A 144 -5.54 11.56 -21.32
N GLY A 145 -5.04 10.44 -20.80
CA GLY A 145 -4.57 10.29 -19.41
C GLY A 145 -5.58 10.61 -18.30
N LYS A 146 -6.87 10.82 -18.62
CA LYS A 146 -7.90 11.23 -17.64
C LYS A 146 -8.28 10.08 -16.71
N TRP A 147 -8.57 10.43 -15.46
CA TRP A 147 -9.07 9.49 -14.46
C TRP A 147 -10.59 9.29 -14.57
N ARG A 148 -11.02 8.03 -14.44
CA ARG A 148 -12.42 7.62 -14.52
C ARG A 148 -12.79 6.78 -13.31
N ARG A 149 -13.95 7.09 -12.72
CA ARG A 149 -14.49 6.35 -11.57
C ARG A 149 -15.05 5.01 -12.05
N VAL A 150 -14.68 3.94 -11.34
CA VAL A 150 -15.11 2.56 -11.60
C VAL A 150 -15.44 1.86 -10.27
N PRO A 151 -16.27 0.81 -10.27
CA PRO A 151 -16.41 -0.04 -9.09
C PRO A 151 -15.07 -0.70 -8.74
N ALA A 152 -14.74 -0.83 -7.45
CA ALA A 152 -13.48 -1.44 -7.00
C ALA A 152 -13.31 -2.87 -7.51
N VAL A 153 -14.39 -3.63 -7.61
CA VAL A 153 -14.39 -4.99 -8.17
C VAL A 153 -14.00 -5.03 -9.64
N VAL A 154 -14.27 -3.96 -10.39
CA VAL A 154 -13.87 -3.81 -11.80
C VAL A 154 -12.41 -3.38 -11.88
N ALA A 155 -11.99 -2.42 -11.04
CA ALA A 155 -10.59 -2.00 -10.96
C ALA A 155 -9.63 -3.17 -10.67
N LEU A 156 -10.02 -4.09 -9.78
CA LEU A 156 -9.27 -5.31 -9.48
C LEU A 156 -9.09 -6.27 -10.68
N ARG A 157 -9.86 -6.10 -11.75
CA ARG A 157 -9.79 -6.90 -12.98
C ARG A 157 -9.06 -6.22 -14.11
N ILE A 158 -8.91 -4.90 -14.03
CA ILE A 158 -8.12 -4.15 -14.99
C ILE A 158 -6.66 -4.47 -14.69
N SER A 159 -6.11 -5.38 -15.49
CA SER A 159 -4.75 -5.87 -15.32
C SER A 159 -3.74 -4.94 -16.00
N ASP A 160 -2.49 -5.01 -15.54
CA ASP A 160 -1.36 -4.35 -16.19
C ASP A 160 -1.05 -4.90 -17.59
N ALA A 161 -1.75 -5.95 -18.06
CA ALA A 161 -1.57 -6.51 -19.39
C ALA A 161 -2.49 -5.90 -20.46
N GLU A 162 -3.68 -5.41 -20.08
CA GLU A 162 -4.67 -4.92 -21.04
C GLU A 162 -4.86 -3.40 -20.89
N PRO A 163 -4.87 -2.62 -22.00
CA PRO A 163 -5.11 -1.19 -21.92
C PRO A 163 -6.58 -0.90 -21.58
N TRP A 164 -6.78 0.11 -20.74
CA TRP A 164 -8.08 0.62 -20.35
C TRP A 164 -8.33 1.99 -20.97
N PHE A 165 -9.48 2.17 -21.63
CA PHE A 165 -9.85 3.41 -22.30
C PHE A 165 -11.14 3.98 -21.73
N CYS A 166 -11.37 5.28 -21.91
CA CYS A 166 -12.60 5.94 -21.46
C CYS A 166 -13.87 5.23 -21.97
N SER A 167 -13.84 4.68 -23.19
CA SER A 167 -14.96 3.93 -23.80
C SER A 167 -15.30 2.61 -23.11
N HIS A 168 -14.44 2.11 -22.21
CA HIS A 168 -14.73 0.96 -21.36
C HIS A 168 -15.51 1.34 -20.10
N SER A 169 -15.59 2.64 -19.77
CA SER A 169 -16.43 3.12 -18.67
C SER A 169 -17.90 2.95 -19.02
N ARG A 170 -18.71 2.56 -18.03
CA ARG A 170 -20.17 2.53 -18.14
C ARG A 170 -20.84 3.76 -17.55
N ASP A 171 -20.07 4.68 -16.97
CA ASP A 171 -20.58 6.01 -16.61
C ASP A 171 -20.67 6.85 -17.88
N VAL A 172 -21.87 6.92 -18.45
CA VAL A 172 -22.20 7.66 -19.69
C VAL A 172 -21.83 9.14 -19.64
N ARG A 173 -21.62 9.70 -18.44
CA ARG A 173 -21.18 11.10 -18.26
C ARG A 173 -19.69 11.28 -18.55
N HIS A 174 -18.92 10.19 -18.50
CA HIS A 174 -17.46 10.17 -18.50
C HIS A 174 -16.88 9.05 -19.39
N ASP A 175 -17.64 8.52 -20.34
CA ASP A 175 -17.30 7.35 -21.18
C ASP A 175 -16.49 7.69 -22.45
N SER A 176 -16.06 8.94 -22.61
CA SER A 176 -15.29 9.37 -23.79
C SER A 176 -14.10 10.24 -23.40
N CYS A 177 -13.03 10.24 -24.20
CA CYS A 177 -11.86 11.09 -23.94
C CYS A 177 -12.18 12.59 -24.01
N ALA A 178 -13.25 12.97 -24.70
CA ALA A 178 -13.73 14.34 -24.81
C ALA A 178 -14.50 14.80 -23.55
N ALA A 179 -15.10 13.87 -22.80
CA ALA A 179 -15.79 14.20 -21.55
C ALA A 179 -14.79 14.72 -20.50
N PRO A 180 -15.15 15.76 -19.73
CA PRO A 180 -14.29 16.30 -18.68
C PRO A 180 -14.01 15.25 -17.60
N GLN A 181 -12.94 15.44 -16.83
CA GLN A 181 -12.65 14.61 -15.66
C GLN A 181 -13.59 15.00 -14.51
N GLU A 182 -14.11 14.02 -13.78
CA GLU A 182 -15.13 14.25 -12.74
C GLU A 182 -14.59 15.02 -11.52
N LEU A 183 -13.37 14.70 -11.11
CA LEU A 183 -12.64 15.34 -10.01
C LEU A 183 -11.22 15.66 -10.48
N CYS A 184 -10.57 16.67 -9.92
CA CYS A 184 -9.14 16.87 -10.17
C CYS A 184 -8.28 15.79 -9.50
N ASP A 185 -7.07 15.59 -10.00
CA ASP A 185 -6.13 14.56 -9.53
C ASP A 185 -5.89 14.66 -8.00
N ASP A 186 -5.61 15.86 -7.48
CA ASP A 186 -5.40 16.08 -6.04
C ASP A 186 -6.61 15.71 -5.17
N GLU A 187 -7.83 15.80 -5.70
CA GLU A 187 -9.04 15.40 -4.99
C GLU A 187 -9.23 13.87 -5.04
N ILE A 188 -8.90 13.26 -6.19
CA ILE A 188 -8.91 11.80 -6.34
C ILE A 188 -7.90 11.18 -5.36
N ASP A 189 -6.67 11.67 -5.35
CA ASP A 189 -5.62 11.19 -4.46
C ASP A 189 -6.02 11.31 -3.00
N ARG A 190 -6.58 12.45 -2.59
CA ARG A 190 -7.07 12.64 -1.22
C ARG A 190 -8.15 11.61 -0.85
N ARG A 191 -9.11 11.35 -1.73
CA ARG A 191 -10.21 10.41 -1.47
C ARG A 191 -9.73 8.96 -1.44
N VAL A 192 -8.90 8.56 -2.40
CA VAL A 192 -8.31 7.22 -2.45
C VAL A 192 -7.48 6.96 -1.19
N ASN A 193 -6.62 7.91 -0.81
CA ASN A 193 -5.80 7.79 0.41
C ASN A 193 -6.65 7.77 1.69
N ALA A 194 -7.73 8.56 1.76
CA ALA A 194 -8.63 8.54 2.91
C ALA A 194 -9.40 7.21 3.02
N ALA A 195 -9.89 6.67 1.91
CA ALA A 195 -10.56 5.37 1.86
C ALA A 195 -9.59 4.22 2.23
N ALA A 196 -8.36 4.28 1.71
CA ALA A 196 -7.27 3.38 2.05
C ALA A 196 -6.95 3.37 3.56
N ALA A 197 -6.76 4.55 4.15
CA ALA A 197 -6.49 4.69 5.58
C ALA A 197 -7.65 4.12 6.43
N LEU A 198 -8.88 4.30 5.95
CA LEU A 198 -10.09 3.77 6.57
C LEU A 198 -10.16 2.24 6.52
N GLN A 199 -9.83 1.63 5.38
CA GLN A 199 -9.74 0.18 5.28
C GLN A 199 -8.64 -0.39 6.20
N LEU A 200 -7.47 0.24 6.23
CA LEU A 200 -6.36 -0.21 7.06
C LEU A 200 -6.72 -0.18 8.56
N ARG A 201 -7.32 0.92 9.04
CA ARG A 201 -7.73 1.01 10.45
C ARG A 201 -8.78 -0.04 10.81
N ALA A 202 -9.71 -0.33 9.90
CA ALA A 202 -10.73 -1.36 10.10
C ALA A 202 -10.10 -2.75 10.19
N ALA A 203 -9.19 -3.10 9.26
CA ALA A 203 -8.47 -4.37 9.27
C ALA A 203 -7.63 -4.57 10.54
N ILE A 204 -6.94 -3.52 11.00
CA ILE A 204 -6.18 -3.57 12.26
C ILE A 204 -7.11 -3.85 13.44
N GLU A 205 -8.26 -3.19 13.52
CA GLU A 205 -9.21 -3.38 14.62
C GLU A 205 -9.85 -4.78 14.58
N GLU A 206 -10.22 -5.27 13.39
CA GLU A 206 -10.66 -6.66 13.20
C GLU A 206 -9.61 -7.66 13.67
N GLY A 207 -8.34 -7.41 13.36
CA GLY A 207 -7.22 -8.22 13.83
C GLY A 207 -7.11 -8.27 15.36
N LYS A 208 -7.29 -7.12 16.04
CA LYS A 208 -7.32 -7.07 17.52
C LYS A 208 -8.50 -7.83 18.08
N ILE A 209 -9.69 -7.66 17.50
CA ILE A 209 -10.91 -8.34 17.92
C ILE A 209 -10.74 -9.86 17.77
N LYS A 210 -10.19 -10.33 16.64
CA LYS A 210 -9.91 -11.75 16.39
C LYS A 210 -8.93 -12.30 17.42
N ARG A 211 -7.78 -11.64 17.63
CA ARG A 211 -6.76 -12.04 18.62
C ARG A 211 -7.33 -12.10 20.04
N LYS A 212 -8.13 -11.11 20.43
CA LYS A 212 -8.79 -11.12 21.75
C LYS A 212 -9.74 -12.30 21.90
N ARG A 213 -10.56 -12.59 20.88
CA ARG A 213 -11.49 -13.74 20.89
C ARG A 213 -10.75 -15.07 21.02
N GLU A 214 -9.61 -15.21 20.35
CA GLU A 214 -8.76 -16.41 20.44
C GLU A 214 -8.15 -16.56 21.84
N LEU A 215 -7.60 -15.50 22.42
CA LEU A 215 -7.09 -15.51 23.80
C LEU A 215 -8.19 -15.85 24.81
N ASP A 216 -9.39 -15.27 24.66
CA ASP A 216 -10.54 -15.56 25.53
C ASP A 216 -11.03 -17.00 25.37
N LYS A 217 -10.93 -17.58 24.17
CA LYS A 217 -11.23 -19.00 23.91
C LYS A 217 -10.19 -19.89 24.58
N ALA A 218 -8.90 -19.64 24.36
CA ALA A 218 -7.80 -20.40 24.94
C ALA A 218 -7.82 -20.35 26.48
N TYR A 219 -8.13 -19.20 27.05
CA TYR A 219 -8.31 -19.05 28.51
C TYR A 219 -9.42 -19.95 29.04
N ARG A 220 -10.59 -19.96 28.37
CA ARG A 220 -11.73 -20.80 28.76
C ARG A 220 -11.39 -22.29 28.64
N GLU A 221 -10.72 -22.70 27.58
CA GLU A 221 -10.29 -24.08 27.37
C GLU A 221 -9.28 -24.52 28.44
N ARG A 222 -8.26 -23.69 28.73
CA ARG A 222 -7.28 -23.96 29.80
C ARG A 222 -7.94 -24.08 31.17
N LYS A 223 -8.90 -23.20 31.48
CA LYS A 223 -9.66 -23.24 32.73
C LYS A 223 -10.52 -24.52 32.81
N LYS A 224 -11.20 -24.89 31.72
CA LYS A 224 -12.00 -26.12 31.63
C LYS A 224 -11.13 -27.37 31.80
N ALA A 225 -9.97 -27.43 31.16
CA ALA A 225 -9.03 -28.53 31.28
C ALA A 225 -8.47 -28.67 32.71
N ARG A 226 -8.15 -27.55 33.37
CA ARG A 226 -7.72 -27.54 34.78
C ARG A 226 -8.79 -28.14 35.70
N LEU A 227 -10.04 -27.66 35.57
CA LEU A 227 -11.15 -28.16 36.39
C LEU A 227 -11.47 -29.63 36.08
N ALA A 228 -11.36 -30.06 34.81
CA ALA A 228 -11.55 -31.46 34.44
C ALA A 228 -10.47 -32.36 35.03
N LYS A 229 -9.21 -31.91 35.03
CA LYS A 229 -8.08 -32.61 35.66
C LYS A 229 -8.29 -32.74 37.18
N GLU A 230 -8.62 -31.64 37.86
CA GLU A 230 -8.91 -31.63 39.29
C GLU A 230 -10.07 -32.56 39.66
N ARG A 231 -11.16 -32.53 38.87
CA ARG A 231 -12.30 -33.46 39.05
C ARG A 231 -11.87 -34.93 38.90
N ARG A 232 -11.04 -35.24 37.90
CA ARG A 232 -10.54 -36.60 37.67
C ARG A 232 -9.66 -37.08 38.83
N GLU A 233 -8.77 -36.22 39.33
CA GLU A 233 -7.90 -36.52 40.47
C GLU A 233 -8.71 -36.73 41.75
N ALA A 234 -9.71 -35.89 42.03
CA ALA A 234 -10.60 -36.04 43.19
C ALA A 234 -11.38 -37.35 43.16
N ARG A 235 -11.83 -37.80 41.98
CA ARG A 235 -12.49 -39.11 41.82
C ARG A 235 -11.56 -40.28 42.12
N ILE A 236 -10.33 -40.24 41.58
CA ILE A 236 -9.32 -41.26 41.86
C ILE A 236 -9.01 -41.33 43.36
N ALA A 237 -8.87 -40.17 44.03
CA ALA A 237 -8.65 -40.10 45.46
C ALA A 237 -9.80 -40.67 46.29
N ALA A 238 -11.05 -40.58 45.80
CA ALA A 238 -12.23 -41.19 46.42
C ALA A 238 -12.37 -42.70 46.14
N GLY A 239 -11.41 -43.33 45.45
CA GLY A 239 -11.47 -44.75 45.07
C GLY A 239 -12.44 -45.05 43.93
N LEU A 240 -12.96 -44.02 43.26
CA LEU A 240 -13.82 -44.17 42.08
C LEU A 240 -12.95 -44.27 40.82
N PRO A 241 -13.36 -45.06 39.81
CA PRO A 241 -12.65 -45.09 38.53
C PRO A 241 -12.64 -43.70 37.87
N PRO A 242 -11.55 -43.34 37.17
CA PRO A 242 -11.43 -42.05 36.51
C PRO A 242 -12.53 -41.88 35.46
N ASP A 243 -12.96 -40.63 35.24
CA ASP A 243 -13.78 -40.29 34.07
C ASP A 243 -13.03 -40.69 32.79
N SER A 244 -13.77 -41.29 31.83
CA SER A 244 -13.27 -41.53 30.48
C SER A 244 -12.83 -40.21 29.85
N PRO A 245 -11.70 -40.18 29.11
CA PRO A 245 -11.28 -38.98 28.40
C PRO A 245 -12.38 -38.55 27.39
N PRO A 246 -12.55 -37.23 27.17
CA PRO A 246 -13.45 -36.71 26.15
C PRO A 246 -12.96 -37.02 24.74
#